data_AF-A0A0F3QE04-F1
#
_entry.id   AF-A0A0F3QE04-F1
#
_cell.length_a   1.000
_cell.length_b   1.000
_cell.length_c   1.000
_cell.angle_alpha   90.00
_cell.angle_beta   90.00
_cell.angle_gamma   90.00
#
_symmetry.space_group_name_H-M   'P 1'
#
loop_
_entity.id
_entity.type
_entity.pdbx_description
1 polymer ?
#
loop_
_entity_poly.entity_id
_entity_poly.type
_entity_poly.pdbx_seq_one_letter_code
_entity_poly.pdbx_strand_id
1 'polypeptide(L)'
;MTLKFLAGIASNDDSKELIEIFWESATCNVNEILELDIKKKIILLMHLLAQSKIKGEFNNRIPHLKQIQNLIDDILLRDITIWEQHIIDSGYLSEKIVEAVNEKLQNGKANFQEFKTAVEIITALTNRNQWGNKTKVYERLICLLKIRDTQLQKLVLQKLAQILDETIDKKVVHESSRKIILLLNKEVLNKYIKIILAKTIIFIPDLSEEVFNKIQKLKIKFLNKTLIITVLTEVLIVMPTQKAVNISKKLLVNPKYELRFVAATGLFEIAKAMPTQEAFIILKELFVNPDNTVKHVVARNLTEIMEMIPSLIQEAFGFLKELIVNPNTRYNLKSEAITNIAKIVRTTPSLAYEAFIFLKEIILSSNGEDNIRLEAIRNILVPVTAEPSLTHEAFIFLKEIILSSKIYDNSKSKAIESIVSITRTMPNLTQEVFIFLKEIIINSRIYDNAKSEAIESIVSIIWVMPNLAQEVFIFLKEIIINSNYKYEVKSKAIESIVEIVRAMPNLTQEIFTFSKAIITNIHPDVDYNINAKAIESLLEIVEEVPSLAQEAFIFLKIVITDSKNDPYIMVYSY
;
A
#
# COMPACT_ATOMS: atom_id res chain seq x y z
N MET A 1 -46.59 -5.81 7.66
CA MET A 1 -46.42 -4.49 8.33
C MET A 1 -47.75 -4.02 8.91
N THR A 2 -48.85 -4.09 8.15
CA THR A 2 -50.22 -3.75 8.59
C THR A 2 -50.67 -4.46 9.87
N LEU A 3 -50.53 -5.79 9.97
CA LEU A 3 -50.94 -6.52 11.18
C LEU A 3 -50.14 -6.15 12.43
N LYS A 4 -48.85 -5.82 12.30
CA LYS A 4 -48.02 -5.34 13.43
C LYS A 4 -48.56 -4.01 13.96
N PHE A 5 -48.85 -3.08 13.05
CA PHE A 5 -49.40 -1.77 13.41
C PHE A 5 -50.74 -1.91 14.12
N LEU A 6 -51.64 -2.74 13.58
CA LEU A 6 -52.94 -3.04 14.20
C LEU A 6 -52.81 -3.70 15.58
N ALA A 7 -51.87 -4.64 15.76
CA ALA A 7 -51.56 -5.22 17.08
C ALA A 7 -51.14 -4.15 18.10
N GLY A 8 -50.33 -3.18 17.66
CA GLY A 8 -49.92 -2.06 18.50
C GLY A 8 -51.09 -1.13 18.87
N ILE A 9 -51.99 -0.83 17.93
CA ILE A 9 -53.20 -0.03 18.19
C ILE A 9 -54.11 -0.77 19.18
N ALA A 10 -54.48 -2.00 18.86
CA ALA A 10 -55.38 -2.80 19.68
C ALA A 10 -54.85 -2.93 21.12
N SER A 11 -53.53 -3.13 21.29
CA SER A 11 -52.94 -3.30 22.62
C SER A 11 -52.91 -2.03 23.45
N ASN A 12 -52.86 -0.85 22.84
CA ASN A 12 -52.90 0.44 23.54
C ASN A 12 -54.33 0.97 23.73
N ASP A 13 -55.33 0.29 23.16
CA ASP A 13 -56.73 0.60 23.39
C ASP A 13 -57.19 0.08 24.76
N ASP A 14 -58.16 0.74 25.36
CA ASP A 14 -58.77 0.33 26.63
C ASP A 14 -59.89 -0.71 26.41
N SER A 15 -60.40 -0.82 25.18
CA SER A 15 -61.44 -1.77 24.79
C SER A 15 -60.95 -3.21 24.80
N LYS A 16 -61.43 -3.99 25.78
CA LYS A 16 -61.21 -5.44 25.85
C LYS A 16 -61.75 -6.17 24.61
N GLU A 17 -62.89 -5.72 24.10
CA GLU A 17 -63.56 -6.30 22.93
C GLU A 17 -62.70 -6.13 21.66
N LEU A 18 -62.08 -4.96 21.44
CA LEU A 18 -61.19 -4.75 20.30
C LEU A 18 -59.93 -5.62 20.37
N ILE A 19 -59.37 -5.81 21.57
CA ILE A 19 -58.22 -6.70 21.79
C ILE A 19 -58.63 -8.15 21.50
N GLU A 20 -59.77 -8.59 22.01
CA GLU A 20 -60.32 -9.93 21.79
C GLU A 20 -60.56 -10.19 20.31
N ILE A 21 -61.31 -9.33 19.62
CA ILE A 21 -61.62 -9.46 18.19
C ILE A 21 -60.33 -9.51 17.36
N PHE A 22 -59.36 -8.63 17.62
CA PHE A 22 -58.10 -8.63 16.87
C PHE A 22 -57.33 -9.93 17.06
N TRP A 23 -57.17 -10.39 18.31
CA TRP A 23 -56.36 -11.57 18.62
C TRP A 23 -57.05 -12.86 18.23
N GLU A 24 -58.36 -12.98 18.42
CA GLU A 24 -59.15 -14.09 17.89
C GLU A 24 -59.08 -14.12 16.37
N SER A 25 -59.18 -12.97 15.69
CA SER A 25 -59.01 -12.92 14.24
C SER A 25 -57.59 -13.32 13.81
N ALA A 26 -56.55 -12.85 14.51
CA ALA A 26 -55.16 -13.19 14.18
C ALA A 26 -54.79 -14.66 14.48
N THR A 27 -55.47 -15.29 15.43
CA THR A 27 -55.19 -16.66 15.89
C THR A 27 -56.13 -17.73 15.31
N CYS A 28 -57.40 -17.39 15.09
CA CYS A 28 -58.45 -18.26 14.53
C CYS A 28 -58.49 -18.23 13.00
N ASN A 29 -58.11 -17.13 12.36
CA ASN A 29 -58.10 -17.02 10.89
C ASN A 29 -56.89 -17.72 10.23
N VAL A 30 -56.33 -18.71 10.93
CA VAL A 30 -55.26 -19.60 10.46
C VAL A 30 -55.80 -20.69 9.54
N ASN A 31 -57.13 -20.89 9.47
CA ASN A 31 -57.65 -22.03 8.75
C ASN A 31 -58.07 -21.79 7.29
N GLU A 32 -58.37 -20.57 6.79
CA GLU A 32 -58.81 -20.44 5.37
C GLU A 32 -58.44 -19.13 4.62
N ILE A 33 -57.84 -18.09 5.23
CA ILE A 33 -57.40 -16.86 4.51
C ILE A 33 -55.88 -16.64 4.54
N LEU A 34 -55.19 -17.15 5.57
CA LEU A 34 -53.73 -17.11 5.69
C LEU A 34 -53.21 -18.54 5.92
N GLU A 35 -53.08 -19.32 4.85
CA GLU A 35 -52.39 -20.63 4.87
C GLU A 35 -50.89 -20.43 5.14
N LEU A 36 -50.55 -20.27 6.42
CA LEU A 36 -49.18 -20.14 6.86
C LEU A 36 -48.72 -21.49 7.39
N ASP A 37 -47.62 -22.00 6.83
CA ASP A 37 -46.85 -23.07 7.44
C ASP A 37 -46.49 -22.71 8.90
N ILE A 38 -46.23 -23.73 9.73
CA ILE A 38 -45.97 -23.55 11.16
C ILE A 38 -44.86 -22.52 11.42
N LYS A 39 -43.85 -22.45 10.55
CA LYS A 39 -42.74 -21.50 10.70
C LYS A 39 -43.21 -20.07 10.52
N LYS A 40 -43.93 -19.76 9.44
CA LYS A 40 -44.49 -18.42 9.18
C LYS A 40 -45.51 -18.02 10.25
N LYS A 41 -46.30 -18.97 10.76
CA LYS A 41 -47.22 -18.74 11.87
C LYS A 41 -46.48 -18.32 13.14
N ILE A 42 -45.40 -19.01 13.50
CA ILE A 42 -44.56 -18.63 14.65
C ILE A 42 -43.92 -17.26 14.46
N ILE A 43 -43.36 -16.97 13.29
CA ILE A 43 -42.77 -15.65 12.98
C ILE A 43 -43.81 -14.53 13.15
N LEU A 44 -45.02 -14.73 12.61
CA LEU A 44 -46.11 -13.77 12.75
C LEU A 44 -46.47 -13.55 14.22
N LEU A 45 -46.68 -14.62 14.99
CA LEU A 45 -47.08 -14.51 16.40
C LEU A 45 -45.99 -13.85 17.26
N MET A 46 -44.72 -14.16 17.04
CA MET A 46 -43.59 -13.49 17.69
C MET A 46 -43.65 -11.97 17.46
N HIS A 47 -43.85 -11.57 16.22
CA HIS A 47 -43.96 -10.16 15.84
C HIS A 47 -45.17 -9.46 16.45
N LEU A 48 -46.35 -10.09 16.44
CA LEU A 48 -47.57 -9.51 17.00
C LEU A 48 -47.44 -9.37 18.52
N LEU A 49 -46.97 -10.41 19.22
CA LEU A 49 -46.80 -10.38 20.67
C LEU A 49 -45.76 -9.36 21.11
N ALA A 50 -44.61 -9.28 20.41
CA ALA A 50 -43.59 -8.30 20.73
C ALA A 50 -44.09 -6.84 20.56
N GLN A 51 -44.92 -6.59 19.55
CA GLN A 51 -45.53 -5.28 19.31
C GLN A 51 -46.65 -4.92 20.29
N SER A 52 -47.21 -5.93 20.96
CA SER A 52 -48.33 -5.81 21.89
C SER A 52 -47.90 -5.64 23.34
N LYS A 53 -46.60 -5.40 23.60
CA LYS A 53 -46.08 -5.17 24.94
C LYS A 53 -46.46 -3.77 25.44
N ILE A 54 -46.98 -3.69 26.67
CA ILE A 54 -47.28 -2.44 27.38
C ILE A 54 -46.28 -2.31 28.52
N LYS A 55 -45.58 -1.17 28.61
CA LYS A 55 -44.52 -0.93 29.60
C LYS A 55 -43.43 -2.03 29.67
N GLY A 56 -43.20 -2.73 28.55
CA GLY A 56 -42.18 -3.79 28.43
C GLY A 56 -42.67 -5.20 28.74
N GLU A 57 -43.91 -5.36 29.20
CA GLU A 57 -44.54 -6.65 29.51
C GLU A 57 -45.61 -7.02 28.48
N PHE A 58 -45.85 -8.30 28.27
CA PHE A 58 -46.92 -8.74 27.38
C PHE A 58 -48.28 -8.33 27.95
N ASN A 59 -49.16 -7.76 27.10
CA ASN A 59 -50.50 -7.35 27.51
C ASN A 59 -51.32 -8.57 27.98
N ASN A 60 -51.60 -8.63 29.28
CA ASN A 60 -52.33 -9.75 29.91
C ASN A 60 -53.79 -9.87 29.46
N ARG A 61 -54.33 -8.87 28.75
CA ARG A 61 -55.67 -8.87 28.15
C ARG A 61 -55.76 -9.70 26.87
N ILE A 62 -54.62 -10.11 26.31
CA ILE A 62 -54.56 -10.93 25.09
C ILE A 62 -55.16 -12.33 25.38
N PRO A 63 -56.19 -12.76 24.63
CA PRO A 63 -56.75 -14.11 24.74
C PRO A 63 -55.70 -15.19 24.53
N HIS A 64 -55.75 -16.24 25.33
CA HIS A 64 -54.88 -17.41 25.19
C HIS A 64 -53.37 -17.10 25.22
N LEU A 65 -52.94 -15.94 25.73
CA LEU A 65 -51.55 -15.48 25.73
C LEU A 65 -50.54 -16.56 26.14
N LYS A 66 -50.78 -17.26 27.26
CA LYS A 66 -49.91 -18.33 27.75
C LYS A 66 -49.80 -19.51 26.77
N GLN A 67 -50.89 -19.88 26.10
CA GLN A 67 -50.90 -20.97 25.12
C GLN A 67 -50.11 -20.56 23.87
N ILE A 68 -50.26 -19.30 23.42
CA ILE A 68 -49.49 -18.75 22.31
C ILE A 68 -47.99 -18.71 22.65
N GLN A 69 -47.64 -18.23 23.84
CA GLN A 69 -46.25 -18.21 24.31
C GLN A 69 -45.65 -19.61 24.41
N ASN A 70 -46.38 -20.57 25.00
CA ASN A 70 -45.91 -21.96 25.07
C ASN A 70 -45.70 -22.57 23.68
N LEU A 71 -46.60 -22.33 22.72
CA LEU A 71 -46.44 -22.80 21.35
C LEU A 71 -45.18 -22.22 20.67
N ILE A 72 -44.94 -20.92 20.84
CA ILE A 72 -43.73 -20.27 20.31
C ILE A 72 -42.50 -20.86 20.98
N ASP A 73 -42.47 -20.88 22.32
CA ASP A 73 -41.33 -21.30 23.11
C ASP A 73 -40.97 -22.77 22.86
N ASP A 74 -41.96 -23.67 22.76
CA ASP A 74 -41.77 -25.11 22.47
C ASP A 74 -41.17 -25.36 21.08
N ILE A 75 -41.33 -24.43 20.13
CA ILE A 75 -40.75 -24.52 18.79
C ILE A 75 -39.37 -23.87 18.75
N LEU A 76 -39.21 -22.68 19.35
CA LEU A 76 -37.96 -21.94 19.38
C LEU A 76 -36.89 -22.68 20.19
N LEU A 77 -37.25 -23.24 21.34
CA LEU A 77 -36.30 -23.88 22.27
C LEU A 77 -35.77 -25.23 21.78
N ARG A 78 -36.40 -25.86 20.77
CA ARG A 78 -35.86 -27.07 20.12
C ARG A 78 -34.51 -26.81 19.47
N ASP A 79 -34.38 -25.66 18.81
CA ASP A 79 -33.11 -25.19 18.25
C ASP A 79 -33.14 -23.67 18.06
N ILE A 80 -32.73 -22.94 19.10
CA ILE A 80 -32.70 -21.47 19.09
C ILE A 80 -31.77 -20.90 18.00
N THR A 81 -30.82 -21.68 17.50
CA THR A 81 -29.82 -21.21 16.52
C THR A 81 -30.43 -20.96 15.15
N ILE A 82 -31.45 -21.75 14.76
CA ILE A 82 -32.22 -21.56 13.52
C ILE A 82 -33.12 -20.33 13.59
N TRP A 83 -33.52 -19.93 14.81
CA TRP A 83 -34.46 -18.85 15.06
C TRP A 83 -33.80 -17.51 15.42
N GLU A 84 -32.45 -17.45 15.47
CA GLU A 84 -31.67 -16.27 15.87
C GLU A 84 -32.18 -14.97 15.24
N GLN A 85 -32.19 -14.89 13.91
CA GLN A 85 -32.58 -13.68 13.19
C GLN A 85 -34.06 -13.33 13.41
N HIS A 86 -34.95 -14.33 13.48
CA HIS A 86 -36.37 -14.10 13.71
C HIS A 86 -36.65 -13.58 15.13
N ILE A 87 -35.89 -14.04 16.13
CA ILE A 87 -35.94 -13.51 17.50
C ILE A 87 -35.47 -12.06 17.52
N ILE A 88 -34.36 -11.75 16.84
CA ILE A 88 -33.80 -10.40 16.75
C ILE A 88 -34.79 -9.44 16.05
N ASP A 89 -35.29 -9.82 14.88
CA ASP A 89 -36.18 -8.97 14.07
C ASP A 89 -37.53 -8.72 14.74
N SER A 90 -38.02 -9.71 15.50
CA SER A 90 -39.27 -9.57 16.24
C SER A 90 -39.12 -8.83 17.56
N GLY A 91 -37.97 -8.99 18.24
CA GLY A 91 -37.82 -8.59 19.64
C GLY A 91 -38.68 -9.42 20.60
N TYR A 92 -39.19 -10.58 20.17
CA TYR A 92 -39.94 -11.49 21.03
C TYR A 92 -39.00 -12.14 22.05
N LEU A 93 -39.30 -11.92 23.33
CA LEU A 93 -38.57 -12.46 24.46
C LEU A 93 -39.56 -12.81 25.58
N SER A 94 -39.77 -14.11 25.78
CA SER A 94 -40.44 -14.68 26.95
C SER A 94 -39.41 -15.02 28.05
N GLU A 95 -39.89 -15.28 29.26
CA GLU A 95 -39.05 -15.71 30.39
C GLU A 95 -38.24 -16.95 30.04
N LYS A 96 -38.86 -17.97 29.42
CA LYS A 96 -38.19 -19.21 28.99
C LYS A 96 -37.08 -18.95 27.97
N ILE A 97 -37.30 -18.05 27.00
CA ILE A 97 -36.27 -17.69 26.01
C ILE A 97 -35.11 -16.95 26.68
N VAL A 98 -35.41 -16.03 27.60
CA VAL A 98 -34.39 -15.31 28.38
C VAL A 98 -33.55 -16.29 29.21
N GLU A 99 -34.18 -17.23 29.90
CA GLU A 99 -33.51 -18.31 30.65
C GLU A 99 -32.63 -19.17 29.75
N ALA A 100 -33.13 -19.64 28.61
CA ALA A 100 -32.37 -20.46 27.68
C ALA A 100 -31.15 -19.73 27.09
N VAL A 101 -31.30 -18.44 26.74
CA VAL A 101 -30.16 -17.60 26.32
C VAL A 101 -29.16 -17.46 27.47
N ASN A 102 -29.63 -17.29 28.70
CA ASN A 102 -28.76 -17.17 29.87
C ASN A 102 -27.96 -18.44 30.16
N GLU A 103 -28.59 -19.61 30.07
CA GLU A 103 -27.95 -20.93 30.23
C GLU A 103 -26.87 -21.15 29.17
N LYS A 104 -27.15 -20.82 27.91
CA LYS A 104 -26.18 -20.95 26.80
C LYS A 104 -24.95 -20.06 26.98
N LEU A 105 -25.10 -18.90 27.63
CA LEU A 105 -23.96 -18.03 28.00
C LEU A 105 -23.12 -18.62 29.15
N GLN A 106 -23.73 -19.36 30.09
CA GLN A 106 -23.02 -20.01 31.21
C GLN A 106 -22.32 -21.30 30.78
N ASN A 107 -22.94 -22.07 29.88
CA ASN A 107 -22.43 -23.35 29.37
C ASN A 107 -21.44 -23.22 28.21
N GLY A 108 -20.82 -22.05 28.02
CA GLY A 108 -19.98 -21.66 26.88
C GLY A 108 -18.75 -22.52 26.56
N LYS A 109 -18.62 -23.71 27.16
CA LYS A 109 -17.63 -24.75 26.83
C LYS A 109 -18.17 -25.86 25.92
N ALA A 110 -19.49 -26.03 25.77
CA ALA A 110 -20.06 -27.21 25.11
C ALA A 110 -20.42 -27.01 23.62
N ASN A 111 -20.85 -25.80 23.19
CA ASN A 111 -21.22 -25.54 21.79
C ASN A 111 -20.97 -24.07 21.38
N PHE A 112 -20.05 -23.83 20.45
CA PHE A 112 -19.71 -22.50 19.94
C PHE A 112 -20.90 -21.80 19.26
N GLN A 113 -21.70 -22.54 18.48
CA GLN A 113 -22.80 -21.96 17.72
C GLN A 113 -23.95 -21.48 18.63
N GLU A 114 -24.23 -22.23 19.69
CA GLU A 114 -25.22 -21.83 20.70
C GLU A 114 -24.76 -20.61 21.50
N PHE A 115 -23.49 -20.57 21.89
CA PHE A 115 -22.93 -19.40 22.56
C PHE A 115 -22.96 -18.18 21.64
N LYS A 116 -22.57 -18.33 20.37
CA LYS A 116 -22.62 -17.27 19.38
C LYS A 116 -24.03 -16.71 19.25
N THR A 117 -25.02 -17.60 19.08
CA THR A 117 -26.43 -17.24 18.99
C THR A 117 -26.87 -16.43 20.21
N ALA A 118 -26.52 -16.89 21.42
CA ALA A 118 -26.88 -16.20 22.65
C ALA A 118 -26.23 -14.80 22.76
N VAL A 119 -24.97 -14.67 22.36
CA VAL A 119 -24.25 -13.39 22.32
C VAL A 119 -24.83 -12.44 21.26
N GLU A 120 -25.25 -12.94 20.10
CA GLU A 120 -25.90 -12.15 19.06
C GLU A 120 -27.27 -11.62 19.52
N ILE A 121 -28.11 -12.49 20.07
CA ILE A 121 -29.44 -12.14 20.58
C ILE A 121 -29.34 -11.06 21.68
N ILE A 122 -28.51 -11.28 22.71
CA ILE A 122 -28.40 -10.33 23.82
C ILE A 122 -27.85 -8.98 23.35
N THR A 123 -26.92 -8.98 22.39
CA THR A 123 -26.32 -7.76 21.84
C THR A 123 -27.32 -7.00 20.98
N ALA A 124 -27.99 -7.66 20.04
CA ALA A 124 -28.93 -7.02 19.12
C ALA A 124 -30.16 -6.44 19.83
N LEU A 125 -30.59 -7.08 20.92
CA LEU A 125 -31.76 -6.67 21.70
C LEU A 125 -31.41 -5.88 22.96
N THR A 126 -30.18 -5.37 23.08
CA THR A 126 -29.71 -4.64 24.27
C THR A 126 -30.60 -3.44 24.63
N ASN A 127 -31.18 -2.76 23.63
CA ASN A 127 -32.04 -1.59 23.85
C ASN A 127 -33.47 -1.94 24.29
N ARG A 128 -33.85 -3.22 24.33
CA ARG A 128 -35.19 -3.67 24.75
C ARG A 128 -35.34 -3.85 26.26
N ASN A 129 -34.27 -3.60 27.03
CA ASN A 129 -34.20 -3.66 28.49
C ASN A 129 -34.57 -5.01 29.15
N GLN A 130 -34.74 -6.08 28.38
CA GLN A 130 -35.12 -7.41 28.89
C GLN A 130 -33.99 -8.07 29.71
N TRP A 131 -32.73 -7.80 29.37
CA TRP A 131 -31.56 -8.19 30.17
C TRP A 131 -31.06 -7.05 31.08
N GLY A 132 -31.95 -6.10 31.40
CA GLY A 132 -31.60 -4.85 32.05
C GLY A 132 -31.08 -3.80 31.08
N ASN A 133 -30.62 -2.67 31.63
CA ASN A 133 -30.04 -1.60 30.84
C ASN A 133 -28.76 -2.04 30.11
N LYS A 134 -28.32 -1.21 29.16
CA LYS A 134 -27.12 -1.46 28.36
C LYS A 134 -25.87 -1.74 29.20
N THR A 135 -25.73 -1.09 30.35
CA THR A 135 -24.66 -1.34 31.32
C THR A 135 -24.63 -2.78 31.79
N LYS A 136 -25.77 -3.35 32.22
CA LYS A 136 -25.84 -4.74 32.67
C LYS A 136 -25.47 -5.73 31.56
N VAL A 137 -25.91 -5.47 30.34
CA VAL A 137 -25.52 -6.30 29.17
C VAL A 137 -24.00 -6.21 28.93
N TYR A 138 -23.43 -5.01 28.99
CA TYR A 138 -22.00 -4.81 28.83
C TYR A 138 -21.16 -5.51 29.92
N GLU A 139 -21.53 -5.37 31.20
CA GLU A 139 -20.90 -6.09 32.32
C GLU A 139 -20.92 -7.59 32.12
N ARG A 140 -22.07 -8.10 31.65
CA ARG A 140 -22.26 -9.50 31.39
C ARG A 140 -21.33 -10.00 30.29
N LEU A 141 -21.27 -9.30 29.15
CA LEU A 141 -20.34 -9.62 28.06
C LEU A 141 -18.88 -9.55 28.53
N ILE A 142 -18.50 -8.56 29.33
CA ILE A 142 -17.14 -8.45 29.89
C ILE A 142 -16.79 -9.66 30.76
N CYS A 143 -17.74 -10.18 31.55
CA CYS A 143 -17.51 -11.38 32.35
C CYS A 143 -17.21 -12.62 31.49
N LEU A 144 -17.72 -12.69 30.25
CA LEU A 144 -17.46 -13.79 29.32
C LEU A 144 -16.03 -13.80 28.78
N LEU A 145 -15.27 -12.70 28.88
CA LEU A 145 -13.86 -12.66 28.48
C LEU A 145 -12.95 -13.60 29.30
N LYS A 146 -13.43 -14.10 30.45
CA LYS A 146 -12.76 -15.13 31.26
C LYS A 146 -12.66 -16.49 30.57
N ILE A 147 -13.49 -16.73 29.54
CA ILE A 147 -13.48 -17.96 28.75
C ILE A 147 -12.13 -18.07 28.01
N ARG A 148 -11.48 -19.24 28.04
CA ARG A 148 -10.15 -19.44 27.44
C ARG A 148 -10.16 -19.50 25.92
N ASP A 149 -11.30 -19.86 25.33
CA ASP A 149 -11.48 -19.97 23.88
C ASP A 149 -11.29 -18.60 23.20
N THR A 150 -10.36 -18.56 22.24
CA THR A 150 -9.96 -17.30 21.59
C THR A 150 -10.97 -16.85 20.53
N GLN A 151 -11.73 -17.76 19.90
CA GLN A 151 -12.80 -17.41 18.97
C GLN A 151 -13.99 -16.81 19.73
N LEU A 152 -14.31 -17.33 20.91
CA LEU A 152 -15.33 -16.76 21.78
C LEU A 152 -14.92 -15.39 22.32
N GLN A 153 -13.68 -15.25 22.81
CA GLN A 153 -13.15 -13.95 23.22
C GLN A 153 -13.20 -12.93 22.08
N LYS A 154 -12.86 -13.35 20.85
CA LYS A 154 -12.96 -12.51 19.65
C LYS A 154 -14.39 -12.01 19.44
N LEU A 155 -15.38 -12.92 19.44
CA LEU A 155 -16.79 -12.56 19.27
C LEU A 155 -17.26 -11.59 20.36
N VAL A 156 -16.93 -11.87 21.62
CA VAL A 156 -17.31 -11.01 22.75
C VAL A 156 -16.69 -9.62 22.61
N LEU A 157 -15.39 -9.51 22.26
CA LEU A 157 -14.74 -8.22 22.01
C LEU A 157 -15.40 -7.46 20.84
N GLN A 158 -15.77 -8.15 19.76
CA GLN A 158 -16.53 -7.53 18.66
C GLN A 158 -17.85 -6.93 19.14
N LYS A 159 -18.62 -7.67 19.94
CA LYS A 159 -19.90 -7.21 20.45
C LYS A 159 -19.78 -6.10 21.49
N LEU A 160 -18.77 -6.16 22.36
CA LEU A 160 -18.44 -5.06 23.26
C LEU A 160 -18.13 -3.77 22.50
N ALA A 161 -17.33 -3.87 21.42
CA ALA A 161 -17.06 -2.72 20.57
C ALA A 161 -18.33 -2.19 19.88
N GLN A 162 -19.24 -3.07 19.48
CA GLN A 162 -20.50 -2.70 18.81
C GLN A 162 -21.45 -1.94 19.74
N ILE A 163 -21.60 -2.38 20.99
CA ILE A 163 -22.57 -1.78 21.92
C ILE A 163 -22.01 -0.60 22.72
N LEU A 164 -20.70 -0.42 22.80
CA LEU A 164 -20.10 0.67 23.58
C LEU A 164 -20.54 2.05 23.07
N ASP A 165 -21.28 2.78 23.92
CA ASP A 165 -21.70 4.17 23.71
C ASP A 165 -21.91 4.90 25.05
N GLU A 166 -22.43 6.13 24.98
CA GLU A 166 -22.61 7.02 26.12
C GLU A 166 -23.64 6.57 27.17
N THR A 167 -24.47 5.58 26.86
CA THR A 167 -25.51 5.09 27.77
C THR A 167 -24.99 4.07 28.79
N ILE A 168 -23.72 3.66 28.66
CA ILE A 168 -23.06 2.70 29.56
C ILE A 168 -22.37 3.45 30.71
N ASP A 169 -22.48 2.91 31.92
CA ASP A 169 -21.81 3.48 33.09
C ASP A 169 -20.30 3.59 32.90
N LYS A 170 -19.76 4.80 33.11
CA LYS A 170 -18.33 5.10 32.93
C LYS A 170 -17.41 4.27 33.83
N LYS A 171 -17.82 3.97 35.08
CA LYS A 171 -17.05 3.12 36.00
C LYS A 171 -16.94 1.69 35.47
N VAL A 172 -18.03 1.17 34.91
CA VAL A 172 -18.04 -0.16 34.28
C VAL A 172 -17.08 -0.20 33.10
N VAL A 173 -17.12 0.81 32.21
CA VAL A 173 -16.19 0.88 31.08
C VAL A 173 -14.74 1.01 31.56
N HIS A 174 -14.48 1.81 32.59
CA HIS A 174 -13.15 1.96 33.18
C HIS A 174 -12.58 0.64 33.68
N GLU A 175 -13.32 -0.08 34.53
CA GLU A 175 -12.89 -1.39 35.04
C GLU A 175 -12.73 -2.43 33.93
N SER A 176 -13.59 -2.37 32.92
CA SER A 176 -13.56 -3.24 31.76
C SER A 176 -12.31 -3.05 30.92
N SER A 177 -11.87 -1.80 30.71
CA SER A 177 -10.64 -1.50 29.99
C SER A 177 -9.43 -2.17 30.64
N ARG A 178 -9.37 -2.20 31.98
CA ARG A 178 -8.30 -2.87 32.73
C ARG A 178 -8.28 -4.38 32.48
N LYS A 179 -9.44 -5.03 32.35
CA LYS A 179 -9.56 -6.46 32.01
C LYS A 179 -9.17 -6.71 30.56
N ILE A 180 -9.59 -5.84 29.64
CA ILE A 180 -9.30 -5.93 28.21
C ILE A 180 -7.79 -5.79 27.93
N ILE A 181 -7.10 -4.87 28.61
CA ILE A 181 -5.65 -4.68 28.46
C ILE A 181 -4.87 -5.96 28.82
N LEU A 182 -5.35 -6.78 29.76
CA LEU A 182 -4.68 -8.04 30.12
C LEU A 182 -4.73 -9.09 29.00
N LEU A 183 -5.62 -8.92 28.03
CA LEU A 183 -5.73 -9.79 26.85
C LEU A 183 -4.78 -9.39 25.72
N LEU A 184 -4.09 -8.25 25.84
CA LEU A 184 -3.03 -7.83 24.92
C LEU A 184 -1.85 -8.79 25.04
N ASN A 185 -1.84 -9.81 24.18
CA ASN A 185 -0.77 -10.77 23.95
C ASN A 185 -1.20 -11.89 22.99
N LYS A 186 -2.49 -11.99 22.68
CA LYS A 186 -3.05 -12.91 21.68
C LYS A 186 -3.27 -12.15 20.37
N GLU A 187 -2.44 -12.44 19.36
CA GLU A 187 -2.45 -11.74 18.07
C GLU A 187 -3.86 -11.55 17.48
N VAL A 188 -4.66 -12.61 17.49
CA VAL A 188 -6.03 -12.63 16.97
C VAL A 188 -6.97 -11.62 17.67
N LEU A 189 -6.74 -11.33 18.95
CA LEU A 189 -7.60 -10.43 19.72
C LEU A 189 -7.21 -8.96 19.60
N ASN A 190 -5.95 -8.68 19.29
CA ASN A 190 -5.39 -7.32 19.35
C ASN A 190 -6.12 -6.34 18.41
N LYS A 191 -6.57 -6.79 17.23
CA LYS A 191 -7.39 -5.97 16.32
C LYS A 191 -8.66 -5.43 17.00
N TYR A 192 -9.32 -6.26 17.80
CA TYR A 192 -10.57 -5.90 18.48
C TYR A 192 -10.30 -5.10 19.76
N ILE A 193 -9.25 -5.48 20.50
CA ILE A 193 -8.81 -4.73 21.68
C ILE A 193 -8.47 -3.28 21.30
N LYS A 194 -7.73 -3.08 20.20
CA LYS A 194 -7.42 -1.76 19.64
C LYS A 194 -8.69 -0.91 19.48
N ILE A 195 -9.71 -1.44 18.83
CA ILE A 195 -10.98 -0.74 18.57
C ILE A 195 -11.69 -0.37 19.88
N ILE A 196 -11.79 -1.31 20.82
CA ILE A 196 -12.50 -1.04 22.09
C ILE A 196 -11.75 -0.02 22.94
N LEU A 197 -10.43 -0.12 23.04
CA LEU A 197 -9.63 0.85 23.80
C LEU A 197 -9.72 2.25 23.17
N ALA A 198 -9.69 2.34 21.84
CA ALA A 198 -9.88 3.61 21.15
C ALA A 198 -11.26 4.22 21.46
N LYS A 199 -12.34 3.44 21.32
CA LYS A 199 -13.69 3.87 21.71
C LYS A 199 -13.81 4.24 23.19
N THR A 200 -13.12 3.51 24.06
CA THR A 200 -13.09 3.78 25.51
C THR A 200 -12.47 5.14 25.81
N ILE A 201 -11.39 5.50 25.10
CA ILE A 201 -10.73 6.80 25.28
C ILE A 201 -11.58 7.93 24.72
N ILE A 202 -12.21 7.73 23.56
CA ILE A 202 -13.17 8.70 23.01
C ILE A 202 -14.32 8.94 23.98
N PHE A 203 -14.84 7.88 24.60
CA PHE A 203 -15.94 7.96 25.57
C PHE A 203 -15.51 8.55 26.93
N ILE A 204 -14.32 8.20 27.42
CA ILE A 204 -13.78 8.67 28.71
C ILE A 204 -12.34 9.17 28.51
N PRO A 205 -12.17 10.41 28.01
CA PRO A 205 -10.85 10.95 27.65
C PRO A 205 -9.87 11.05 28.82
N ASP A 206 -10.36 11.08 30.05
CA ASP A 206 -9.51 11.11 31.25
C ASP A 206 -8.79 9.78 31.52
N LEU A 207 -9.26 8.67 30.94
CA LEU A 207 -8.59 7.37 31.05
C LEU A 207 -7.41 7.22 30.11
N SER A 208 -7.22 8.13 29.17
CA SER A 208 -6.24 8.01 28.08
C SER A 208 -4.82 7.72 28.59
N GLU A 209 -4.36 8.48 29.58
CA GLU A 209 -3.02 8.35 30.16
C GLU A 209 -2.88 7.08 31.02
N GLU A 210 -3.91 6.70 31.79
CA GLU A 210 -3.90 5.44 32.55
C GLU A 210 -3.79 4.24 31.61
N VAL A 211 -4.63 4.21 30.57
CA VAL A 211 -4.66 3.15 29.55
C VAL A 211 -3.30 3.06 28.85
N PHE A 212 -2.77 4.19 28.37
CA PHE A 212 -1.46 4.24 27.71
C PHE A 212 -0.34 3.71 28.61
N ASN A 213 -0.23 4.22 29.84
CA ASN A 213 0.81 3.83 30.79
C ASN A 213 0.71 2.34 31.16
N LYS A 214 -0.50 1.78 31.24
CA LYS A 214 -0.70 0.36 31.56
C LYS A 214 -0.25 -0.54 30.41
N ILE A 215 -0.54 -0.17 29.16
CA ILE A 215 -0.09 -0.90 27.97
C ILE A 215 1.44 -0.82 27.86
N GLN A 216 2.02 0.36 28.09
CA GLN A 216 3.47 0.58 28.03
C GLN A 216 4.26 -0.30 29.02
N LYS A 217 3.68 -0.60 30.19
CA LYS A 217 4.30 -1.42 31.24
C LYS A 217 4.24 -2.93 30.98
N LEU A 218 3.53 -3.39 29.95
CA LEU A 218 3.45 -4.81 29.62
C LEU A 218 4.82 -5.34 29.17
N LYS A 219 5.41 -6.27 29.93
CA LYS A 219 6.63 -6.98 29.54
C LYS A 219 6.28 -7.95 28.42
N ILE A 220 6.80 -7.71 27.23
CA ILE A 220 6.45 -8.48 26.04
C ILE A 220 7.64 -9.25 25.48
N LYS A 221 7.50 -10.59 25.45
CA LYS A 221 8.37 -11.52 24.73
C LYS A 221 8.19 -11.31 23.21
N PHE A 222 9.31 -11.39 22.49
CA PHE A 222 9.63 -10.80 21.18
C PHE A 222 8.65 -10.91 19.99
N LEU A 223 7.50 -11.58 20.10
CA LEU A 223 6.48 -11.68 19.03
C LEU A 223 5.37 -10.61 19.10
N ASN A 224 5.13 -9.96 20.26
CA ASN A 224 4.03 -8.98 20.41
C ASN A 224 4.46 -7.50 20.34
N LYS A 225 5.72 -7.20 19.98
CA LYS A 225 6.24 -5.82 19.99
C LYS A 225 5.55 -4.92 18.96
N THR A 226 5.45 -5.35 17.71
CA THR A 226 4.79 -4.61 16.63
C THR A 226 3.30 -4.35 16.92
N LEU A 227 2.64 -5.33 17.53
CA LEU A 227 1.23 -5.22 17.89
C LEU A 227 1.00 -4.22 19.02
N ILE A 228 1.85 -4.23 20.05
CA ILE A 228 1.79 -3.19 21.10
C ILE A 228 2.09 -1.81 20.55
N ILE A 229 3.08 -1.67 19.67
CA ILE A 229 3.39 -0.39 19.00
C ILE A 229 2.13 0.13 18.29
N THR A 230 1.42 -0.75 17.57
CA THR A 230 0.20 -0.39 16.86
C THR A 230 -0.92 0.06 17.81
N VAL A 231 -1.11 -0.65 18.93
CA VAL A 231 -2.13 -0.30 19.93
C VAL A 231 -1.77 0.99 20.66
N LEU A 232 -0.52 1.17 21.07
CA LEU A 232 -0.05 2.40 21.73
C LEU A 232 -0.19 3.62 20.81
N THR A 233 0.15 3.45 19.53
CA THR A 233 0.01 4.52 18.52
C THR A 233 -1.46 4.90 18.36
N GLU A 234 -2.36 3.92 18.25
CA GLU A 234 -3.80 4.22 18.15
C GLU A 234 -4.33 4.94 19.39
N VAL A 235 -3.94 4.45 20.58
CA VAL A 235 -4.31 5.07 21.85
C VAL A 235 -3.88 6.52 21.84
N LEU A 236 -2.63 6.83 21.44
CA LEU A 236 -2.13 8.21 21.33
C LEU A 236 -2.96 9.07 20.39
N ILE A 237 -3.30 8.56 19.20
CA ILE A 237 -4.05 9.30 18.18
C ILE A 237 -5.42 9.73 18.69
N VAL A 238 -6.09 8.89 19.48
CA VAL A 238 -7.44 9.21 19.98
C VAL A 238 -7.46 9.93 21.34
N MET A 239 -6.31 10.14 21.98
CA MET A 239 -6.27 10.90 23.23
C MET A 239 -6.57 12.39 22.99
N PRO A 240 -6.94 13.17 24.02
CA PRO A 240 -6.95 14.62 23.91
C PRO A 240 -5.60 15.14 23.40
N THR A 241 -5.64 15.93 22.32
CA THR A 241 -4.48 16.35 21.53
C THR A 241 -3.31 16.83 22.38
N GLN A 242 -3.55 17.75 23.32
CA GLN A 242 -2.50 18.28 24.19
C GLN A 242 -1.84 17.21 25.07
N LYS A 243 -2.63 16.25 25.60
CA LYS A 243 -2.09 15.13 26.38
C LYS A 243 -1.25 14.22 25.48
N ALA A 244 -1.74 13.93 24.27
CA ALA A 244 -1.05 13.08 23.30
C ALA A 244 0.31 13.66 22.87
N VAL A 245 0.35 14.97 22.55
CA VAL A 245 1.57 15.70 22.21
C VAL A 245 2.56 15.69 23.38
N ASN A 246 2.10 16.01 24.60
CA ASN A 246 2.96 16.03 25.79
C ASN A 246 3.59 14.66 26.09
N ILE A 247 2.80 13.57 25.99
CA ILE A 247 3.32 12.21 26.17
C ILE A 247 4.31 11.86 25.06
N SER A 248 3.96 12.16 23.80
CA SER A 248 4.82 11.82 22.67
C SER A 248 6.16 12.55 22.75
N LYS A 249 6.20 13.85 23.09
CA LYS A 249 7.45 14.59 23.32
C LYS A 249 8.33 13.95 24.39
N LYS A 250 7.76 13.48 25.50
CA LYS A 250 8.50 12.73 26.54
C LYS A 250 9.05 11.40 26.03
N LEU A 251 8.31 10.73 25.14
CA LEU A 251 8.69 9.43 24.58
C LEU A 251 9.75 9.53 23.49
N LEU A 252 9.88 10.66 22.78
CA LEU A 252 10.92 10.88 21.76
C LEU A 252 12.35 10.73 22.32
N VAL A 253 12.56 11.00 23.61
CA VAL A 253 13.86 10.82 24.29
C VAL A 253 13.96 9.51 25.08
N ASN A 254 13.00 8.60 24.94
CA ASN A 254 12.99 7.34 25.66
C ASN A 254 14.12 6.42 25.17
N PRO A 255 14.84 5.68 26.04
CA PRO A 255 15.90 4.77 25.61
C PRO A 255 15.40 3.63 24.70
N LYS A 256 14.12 3.25 24.77
CA LYS A 256 13.55 2.18 23.93
C LYS A 256 13.15 2.69 22.56
N TYR A 257 13.75 2.10 21.52
CA TYR A 257 13.44 2.37 20.11
C TYR A 257 11.93 2.33 19.82
N GLU A 258 11.23 1.32 20.31
CA GLU A 258 9.81 1.09 20.03
C GLU A 258 8.95 2.27 20.52
N LEU A 259 9.31 2.88 21.65
CA LEU A 259 8.57 4.00 22.21
C LEU A 259 8.86 5.31 21.47
N ARG A 260 10.09 5.50 20.98
CA ARG A 260 10.42 6.62 20.09
C ARG A 260 9.68 6.51 18.76
N PHE A 261 9.57 5.30 18.22
CA PHE A 261 8.79 5.03 17.01
C PHE A 261 7.29 5.34 17.19
N VAL A 262 6.70 4.87 18.30
CA VAL A 262 5.31 5.18 18.68
C VAL A 262 5.11 6.70 18.80
N ALA A 263 6.05 7.40 19.44
CA ALA A 263 5.97 8.84 19.64
C ALA A 263 6.03 9.62 18.33
N ALA A 264 6.98 9.29 17.45
CA ALA A 264 7.13 9.96 16.16
C ALA A 264 5.92 9.69 15.24
N THR A 265 5.46 8.44 15.19
CA THR A 265 4.28 8.06 14.40
C THR A 265 3.02 8.73 14.95
N GLY A 266 2.84 8.72 16.28
CA GLY A 266 1.73 9.38 16.94
C GLY A 266 1.71 10.88 16.67
N LEU A 267 2.85 11.58 16.82
CA LEU A 267 2.94 13.02 16.54
C LEU A 267 2.60 13.35 15.10
N PHE A 268 3.06 12.54 14.14
CA PHE A 268 2.72 12.72 12.74
C PHE A 268 1.21 12.57 12.49
N GLU A 269 0.60 11.48 12.96
CA GLU A 269 -0.84 11.23 12.78
C GLU A 269 -1.71 12.28 13.50
N ILE A 270 -1.28 12.73 14.68
CA ILE A 270 -1.92 13.82 15.41
C ILE A 270 -1.82 15.13 14.59
N ALA A 271 -0.67 15.43 14.02
CA ALA A 271 -0.47 16.64 13.21
C ALA A 271 -1.41 16.68 12.00
N LYS A 272 -1.81 15.54 11.41
CA LYS A 272 -2.79 15.47 10.32
C LYS A 272 -4.17 15.99 10.68
N ALA A 273 -4.57 15.83 11.94
CA ALA A 273 -5.89 16.21 12.42
C ALA A 273 -5.92 17.61 13.05
N MET A 274 -4.77 18.29 13.16
CA MET A 274 -4.64 19.57 13.85
C MET A 274 -4.69 20.77 12.89
N PRO A 275 -4.98 21.99 13.39
CA PRO A 275 -4.79 23.22 12.63
C PRO A 275 -3.36 23.35 12.11
N THR A 276 -3.20 23.86 10.89
CA THR A 276 -1.93 23.91 10.15
C THR A 276 -0.79 24.55 10.94
N GLN A 277 -1.05 25.60 11.74
CA GLN A 277 -0.01 26.27 12.53
C GLN A 277 0.58 25.38 13.63
N GLU A 278 -0.25 24.62 14.33
CA GLU A 278 0.19 23.72 15.40
C GLU A 278 0.86 22.48 14.81
N ALA A 279 0.30 21.95 13.72
CA ALA A 279 0.89 20.87 12.96
C ALA A 279 2.29 21.25 12.42
N PHE A 280 2.47 22.49 11.93
CA PHE A 280 3.76 23.01 11.47
C PHE A 280 4.81 22.95 12.58
N ILE A 281 4.49 23.37 13.80
CA ILE A 281 5.42 23.35 14.94
C ILE A 281 5.86 21.91 15.24
N ILE A 282 4.90 20.97 15.31
CA ILE A 282 5.19 19.56 15.61
C ILE A 282 6.08 18.94 14.53
N LEU A 283 5.72 19.10 13.26
CA LEU A 283 6.48 18.51 12.15
C LEU A 283 7.88 19.12 12.04
N LYS A 284 8.01 20.42 12.29
CA LYS A 284 9.31 21.10 12.34
C LYS A 284 10.20 20.54 13.45
N GLU A 285 9.65 20.27 14.63
CA GLU A 285 10.38 19.57 15.71
C GLU A 285 10.83 18.16 15.30
N LEU A 286 10.02 17.43 14.54
CA LEU A 286 10.39 16.10 14.03
C LEU A 286 11.51 16.17 12.98
N PHE A 287 11.50 17.17 12.10
CA PHE A 287 12.54 17.38 11.09
C PHE A 287 13.92 17.60 11.72
N VAL A 288 14.01 18.41 12.77
CA VAL A 288 15.30 18.73 13.43
C VAL A 288 15.71 17.69 14.47
N ASN A 289 14.96 16.58 14.60
CA ASN A 289 15.25 15.57 15.60
C ASN A 289 16.45 14.69 15.18
N PRO A 290 17.48 14.55 16.04
CA PRO A 290 18.68 13.78 15.67
C PRO A 290 18.47 12.26 15.69
N ASP A 291 17.39 11.74 16.29
CA ASP A 291 17.19 10.30 16.45
C ASP A 291 16.82 9.62 15.12
N ASN A 292 17.60 8.60 14.74
CA ASN A 292 17.41 7.85 13.49
C ASN A 292 16.01 7.21 13.35
N THR A 293 15.34 6.87 14.44
CA THR A 293 13.96 6.34 14.42
C THR A 293 12.99 7.41 13.97
N VAL A 294 13.15 8.62 14.50
CA VAL A 294 12.33 9.78 14.13
C VAL A 294 12.58 10.12 12.67
N LYS A 295 13.86 10.16 12.25
CA LYS A 295 14.23 10.38 10.84
C LYS A 295 13.59 9.36 9.91
N HIS A 296 13.55 8.09 10.30
CA HIS A 296 12.88 7.04 9.53
C HIS A 296 11.38 7.29 9.36
N VAL A 297 10.68 7.71 10.43
CA VAL A 297 9.25 8.05 10.37
C VAL A 297 9.02 9.28 9.50
N VAL A 298 9.84 10.33 9.63
CA VAL A 298 9.74 11.54 8.82
C VAL A 298 9.96 11.22 7.34
N ALA A 299 11.02 10.48 7.00
CA ALA A 299 11.34 10.13 5.61
C ALA A 299 10.21 9.38 4.91
N ARG A 300 9.60 8.39 5.59
CA ARG A 300 8.49 7.59 5.04
C ARG A 300 7.22 8.38 4.78
N ASN A 301 7.02 9.46 5.51
CA ASN A 301 5.81 10.28 5.45
C ASN A 301 6.05 11.61 4.75
N LEU A 302 7.23 11.82 4.17
CA LEU A 302 7.67 13.14 3.72
C LEU A 302 6.79 13.73 2.64
N THR A 303 6.35 12.91 1.68
CA THR A 303 5.44 13.36 0.62
C THR A 303 4.13 13.88 1.20
N GLU A 304 3.53 13.15 2.14
CA GLU A 304 2.30 13.58 2.80
C GLU A 304 2.51 14.84 3.66
N ILE A 305 3.66 14.95 4.34
CA ILE A 305 4.02 16.17 5.10
C ILE A 305 4.08 17.39 4.17
N MET A 306 4.74 17.25 3.01
CA MET A 306 4.90 18.33 2.04
C MET A 306 3.57 18.76 1.41
N GLU A 307 2.68 17.81 1.15
CA GLU A 307 1.33 18.09 0.63
C GLU A 307 0.48 18.82 1.68
N MET A 308 0.55 18.40 2.94
CA MET A 308 -0.21 18.99 4.03
C MET A 308 0.28 20.38 4.42
N ILE A 309 1.60 20.60 4.44
CA ILE A 309 2.22 21.85 4.88
C ILE A 309 3.33 22.27 3.91
N PRO A 310 2.99 22.87 2.75
CA PRO A 310 3.97 23.29 1.75
C PRO A 310 5.03 24.27 2.27
N SER A 311 4.74 25.02 3.34
CA SER A 311 5.72 25.92 3.96
C SER A 311 6.88 25.19 4.64
N LEU A 312 6.82 23.87 4.82
CA LEU A 312 7.92 23.04 5.33
C LEU A 312 8.81 22.46 4.23
N ILE A 313 8.58 22.80 2.95
CA ILE A 313 9.35 22.25 1.83
C ILE A 313 10.86 22.55 1.97
N GLN A 314 11.22 23.73 2.47
CA GLN A 314 12.61 24.11 2.70
C GLN A 314 13.25 23.28 3.81
N GLU A 315 12.57 23.10 4.94
CA GLU A 315 13.02 22.24 6.02
C GLU A 315 13.12 20.77 5.60
N ALA A 316 12.14 20.29 4.82
CA ALA A 316 12.14 18.96 4.23
C ALA A 316 13.36 18.75 3.32
N PHE A 317 13.66 19.73 2.46
CA PHE A 317 14.83 19.69 1.60
C PHE A 317 16.13 19.63 2.40
N GLY A 318 16.28 20.48 3.42
CA GLY A 318 17.43 20.45 4.34
C GLY A 318 17.58 19.10 5.07
N PHE A 319 16.48 18.56 5.58
CA PHE A 319 16.44 17.25 6.24
C PHE A 319 16.89 16.11 5.33
N LEU A 320 16.42 16.10 4.07
CA LEU A 320 16.81 15.08 3.10
C LEU A 320 18.32 15.13 2.82
N LYS A 321 18.90 16.32 2.67
CA LYS A 321 20.35 16.47 2.50
C LYS A 321 21.12 15.88 3.67
N GLU A 322 20.72 16.20 4.90
CA GLU A 322 21.33 15.66 6.13
C GLU A 322 21.21 14.13 6.19
N LEU A 323 20.04 13.59 5.83
CA LEU A 323 19.78 12.16 5.83
C LEU A 323 20.70 11.40 4.87
N ILE A 324 20.97 11.97 3.69
CA ILE A 324 21.82 11.37 2.65
C ILE A 324 23.30 11.34 3.08
N VAL A 325 23.81 12.43 3.65
CA VAL A 325 25.23 12.53 4.04
C VAL A 325 25.56 11.78 5.34
N ASN A 326 24.54 11.43 6.14
CA ASN A 326 24.75 10.72 7.39
C ASN A 326 25.25 9.27 7.15
N PRO A 327 26.43 8.89 7.66
CA PRO A 327 27.02 7.57 7.44
C PRO A 327 26.23 6.43 8.08
N ASN A 328 25.39 6.73 9.08
CA ASN A 328 24.56 5.73 9.76
C ASN A 328 23.22 5.48 9.06
N THR A 329 22.87 6.28 8.05
CA THR A 329 21.65 6.08 7.27
C THR A 329 21.83 4.88 6.35
N ARG A 330 20.87 3.94 6.37
CA ARG A 330 20.88 2.80 5.45
C ARG A 330 20.69 3.26 4.00
N TYR A 331 21.31 2.52 3.08
CA TYR A 331 21.23 2.78 1.63
C TYR A 331 19.81 3.04 1.13
N ASN A 332 18.83 2.21 1.51
CA ASN A 332 17.45 2.34 1.06
C ASN A 332 16.82 3.69 1.43
N LEU A 333 17.11 4.21 2.63
CA LEU A 333 16.62 5.52 3.06
C LEU A 333 17.34 6.67 2.35
N LYS A 334 18.65 6.54 2.10
CA LYS A 334 19.39 7.53 1.30
C LYS A 334 18.88 7.59 -0.14
N SER A 335 18.60 6.44 -0.74
CA SER A 335 18.02 6.32 -2.09
C SER A 335 16.64 6.99 -2.17
N GLU A 336 15.78 6.70 -1.19
CA GLU A 336 14.46 7.32 -1.06
C GLU A 336 14.57 8.85 -0.86
N ALA A 337 15.55 9.30 -0.07
CA ALA A 337 15.82 10.72 0.14
C ALA A 337 16.23 11.45 -1.15
N ILE A 338 17.10 10.84 -1.98
CA ILE A 338 17.49 11.39 -3.29
C ILE A 338 16.27 11.49 -4.22
N THR A 339 15.44 10.45 -4.25
CA THR A 339 14.20 10.46 -5.04
C THR A 339 13.24 11.55 -4.56
N ASN A 340 13.13 11.74 -3.25
CA ASN A 340 12.28 12.78 -2.68
C ASN A 340 12.82 14.18 -2.98
N ILE A 341 14.14 14.41 -3.00
CA ILE A 341 14.75 15.67 -3.48
C ILE A 341 14.26 15.98 -4.90
N ALA A 342 14.27 15.00 -5.80
CA ALA A 342 13.74 15.18 -7.16
C ALA A 342 12.24 15.52 -7.17
N LYS A 343 11.43 14.92 -6.30
CA LYS A 343 10.00 15.31 -6.16
C LYS A 343 9.86 16.74 -5.68
N ILE A 344 10.64 17.16 -4.67
CA ILE A 344 10.64 18.53 -4.15
C ILE A 344 10.92 19.52 -5.29
N VAL A 345 11.96 19.27 -6.08
CA VAL A 345 12.36 20.16 -7.17
C VAL A 345 11.28 20.28 -8.24
N ARG A 346 10.56 19.20 -8.56
CA ARG A 346 9.43 19.25 -9.50
C ARG A 346 8.28 20.14 -8.99
N THR A 347 8.01 20.13 -7.69
CA THR A 347 6.95 20.96 -7.07
C THR A 347 7.43 22.37 -6.71
N THR A 348 8.74 22.56 -6.56
CA THR A 348 9.35 23.83 -6.13
C THR A 348 10.62 24.08 -6.95
N PRO A 349 10.48 24.52 -8.22
CA PRO A 349 11.60 24.73 -9.13
C PRO A 349 12.68 25.69 -8.62
N SER A 350 12.34 26.63 -7.72
CA SER A 350 13.31 27.54 -7.11
C SER A 350 14.42 26.84 -6.31
N LEU A 351 14.24 25.56 -5.96
CA LEU A 351 15.25 24.73 -5.30
C LEU A 351 16.17 23.98 -6.28
N ALA A 352 15.97 24.11 -7.59
CA ALA A 352 16.71 23.37 -8.60
C ALA A 352 18.23 23.59 -8.50
N TYR A 353 18.69 24.84 -8.43
CA TYR A 353 20.13 25.15 -8.36
C TYR A 353 20.80 24.51 -7.14
N GLU A 354 20.17 24.62 -5.97
CA GLU A 354 20.68 24.03 -4.73
C GLU A 354 20.68 22.49 -4.78
N ALA A 355 19.63 21.89 -5.33
CA ALA A 355 19.54 20.44 -5.52
C ALA A 355 20.59 19.92 -6.51
N PHE A 356 20.84 20.66 -7.59
CA PHE A 356 21.85 20.30 -8.57
C PHE A 356 23.25 20.29 -7.95
N ILE A 357 23.63 21.36 -7.23
CA ILE A 357 24.92 21.43 -6.51
C ILE A 357 25.05 20.28 -5.53
N PHE A 358 24.03 20.05 -4.71
CA PHE A 358 24.06 18.97 -3.73
C PHE A 358 24.22 17.58 -4.38
N LEU A 359 23.47 17.30 -5.45
CA LEU A 359 23.61 16.03 -6.16
C LEU A 359 25.00 15.88 -6.80
N LYS A 360 25.61 16.95 -7.32
CA LYS A 360 27.01 16.94 -7.79
C LYS A 360 27.96 16.52 -6.68
N GLU A 361 27.83 17.12 -5.50
CA GLU A 361 28.65 16.78 -4.33
C GLU A 361 28.48 15.31 -3.93
N ILE A 362 27.25 14.80 -3.90
CA ILE A 362 26.99 13.38 -3.59
C ILE A 362 27.65 12.45 -4.62
N ILE A 363 27.57 12.78 -5.91
CA ILE A 363 28.17 11.97 -6.97
C ILE A 363 29.70 11.90 -6.82
N LEU A 364 30.33 13.01 -6.45
CA LEU A 364 31.79 13.12 -6.27
C LEU A 364 32.29 12.52 -4.94
N SER A 365 31.50 12.66 -3.87
CA SER A 365 31.91 12.31 -2.49
C SER A 365 31.58 10.88 -2.07
N SER A 366 30.78 10.14 -2.85
CA SER A 366 30.36 8.78 -2.50
C SER A 366 31.58 7.83 -2.43
N ASN A 367 32.22 7.78 -1.27
CA ASN A 367 33.39 6.96 -0.93
C ASN A 367 33.04 5.46 -0.93
N GLY A 368 32.68 4.89 -2.09
CA GLY A 368 32.36 3.47 -2.27
C GLY A 368 30.88 3.11 -2.17
N GLU A 369 29.96 4.06 -1.96
CA GLU A 369 28.51 3.81 -2.09
C GLU A 369 28.06 4.02 -3.55
N ASP A 370 28.52 3.16 -4.47
CA ASP A 370 28.24 3.29 -5.91
C ASP A 370 26.75 3.32 -6.24
N ASN A 371 25.93 2.65 -5.45
CA ASN A 371 24.48 2.68 -5.61
C ASN A 371 23.87 4.05 -5.28
N ILE A 372 24.45 4.82 -4.33
CA ILE A 372 24.02 6.20 -4.04
C ILE A 372 24.47 7.13 -5.15
N ARG A 373 25.69 6.94 -5.67
CA ARG A 373 26.16 7.67 -6.84
C ARG A 373 25.23 7.46 -8.02
N LEU A 374 24.90 6.21 -8.32
CA LEU A 374 24.01 5.84 -9.41
C LEU A 374 22.64 6.51 -9.25
N GLU A 375 22.07 6.48 -8.05
CA GLU A 375 20.78 7.11 -7.78
C GLU A 375 20.82 8.63 -7.92
N ALA A 376 21.91 9.27 -7.49
CA ALA A 376 22.11 10.71 -7.70
C ALA A 376 22.24 11.06 -9.20
N ILE A 377 22.96 10.26 -9.99
CA ILE A 377 23.07 10.44 -11.46
C ILE A 377 21.70 10.25 -12.13
N ARG A 378 20.88 9.30 -11.69
CA ARG A 378 19.51 9.12 -12.22
C ARG A 378 18.63 10.35 -12.03
N ASN A 379 18.87 11.11 -10.96
CA ASN A 379 18.03 12.24 -10.57
C ASN A 379 18.65 13.61 -10.91
N ILE A 380 19.89 13.68 -11.39
CA ILE A 380 20.61 14.94 -11.66
C ILE A 380 19.93 15.83 -12.71
N LEU A 381 19.18 15.23 -13.64
CA LEU A 381 18.47 15.96 -14.69
C LEU A 381 17.15 16.58 -14.22
N VAL A 382 16.64 16.20 -13.04
CA VAL A 382 15.40 16.78 -12.52
C VAL A 382 15.58 18.26 -12.20
N PRO A 383 16.64 18.68 -11.47
CA PRO A 383 17.04 20.08 -11.39
C PRO A 383 17.24 20.78 -12.73
N VAL A 384 17.90 20.13 -13.69
CA VAL A 384 18.18 20.72 -15.01
C VAL A 384 16.90 20.98 -15.80
N THR A 385 15.91 20.10 -15.68
CA THR A 385 14.60 20.26 -16.31
C THR A 385 13.82 21.41 -15.67
N ALA A 386 13.94 21.59 -14.36
CA ALA A 386 13.29 22.68 -13.61
C ALA A 386 13.97 24.04 -13.82
N GLU A 387 15.29 24.06 -14.02
CA GLU A 387 16.10 25.27 -14.27
C GLU A 387 17.02 25.05 -15.49
N PRO A 388 16.52 25.31 -16.71
CA PRO A 388 17.25 25.03 -17.95
C PRO A 388 18.60 25.73 -18.09
N SER A 389 18.85 26.82 -17.34
CA SER A 389 20.17 27.48 -17.33
C SER A 389 21.31 26.58 -16.83
N LEU A 390 20.99 25.52 -16.06
CA LEU A 390 21.95 24.51 -15.60
C LEU A 390 22.41 23.54 -16.69
N THR A 391 21.80 23.55 -17.87
CA THR A 391 21.98 22.47 -18.86
C THR A 391 23.43 22.32 -19.33
N HIS A 392 24.10 23.43 -19.64
CA HIS A 392 25.48 23.37 -20.11
C HIS A 392 26.43 22.89 -18.99
N GLU A 393 26.21 23.36 -17.75
CA GLU A 393 26.98 22.90 -16.60
C GLU A 393 26.76 21.41 -16.31
N ALA A 394 25.51 20.94 -16.41
CA ALA A 394 25.17 19.53 -16.28
C ALA A 394 25.83 18.67 -17.35
N PHE A 395 25.83 19.13 -18.60
CA PHE A 395 26.51 18.45 -19.69
C PHE A 395 28.02 18.33 -19.44
N ILE A 396 28.70 19.43 -19.09
CA ILE A 396 30.13 19.42 -18.75
C ILE A 396 30.42 18.45 -17.61
N PHE A 397 29.62 18.52 -16.53
CA PHE A 397 29.81 17.67 -15.37
C PHE A 397 29.61 16.17 -15.68
N LEU A 398 28.62 15.81 -16.50
CA LEU A 398 28.41 14.43 -16.92
C LEU A 398 29.58 13.92 -17.80
N LYS A 399 30.18 14.77 -18.65
CA LYS A 399 31.40 14.40 -19.40
C LYS A 399 32.54 14.05 -18.45
N GLU A 400 32.76 14.86 -17.42
CA GLU A 400 33.77 14.61 -16.40
C GLU A 400 33.54 13.28 -15.67
N ILE A 401 32.28 12.96 -15.34
CA ILE A 401 31.90 11.68 -14.73
C ILE A 401 32.28 10.50 -15.62
N ILE A 402 31.93 10.57 -16.91
CA ILE A 402 32.15 9.47 -17.87
C ILE A 402 33.66 9.22 -18.07
N LEU A 403 34.45 10.29 -18.13
CA LEU A 403 35.90 10.22 -18.32
C LEU A 403 36.67 9.90 -17.03
N SER A 404 36.02 9.97 -15.86
CA SER A 404 36.68 9.75 -14.58
C SER A 404 37.16 8.30 -14.42
N SER A 405 38.41 8.14 -13.99
CA SER A 405 38.97 6.84 -13.62
C SER A 405 38.48 6.31 -12.27
N LYS A 406 37.86 7.18 -11.45
CA LYS A 406 37.38 6.85 -10.10
C LYS A 406 35.93 6.36 -10.06
N ILE A 407 35.24 6.37 -11.21
CA ILE A 407 33.82 6.05 -11.31
C ILE A 407 33.64 4.74 -12.09
N TYR A 408 32.81 3.85 -11.56
CA TYR A 408 32.50 2.55 -12.16
C TYR A 408 31.52 2.65 -13.33
N ASP A 409 31.50 1.61 -14.16
CA ASP A 409 30.84 1.62 -15.47
C ASP A 409 29.32 1.77 -15.40
N ASN A 410 28.65 1.27 -14.37
CA ASN A 410 27.19 1.45 -14.23
C ASN A 410 26.84 2.94 -14.06
N SER A 411 27.63 3.68 -13.30
CA SER A 411 27.46 5.13 -13.15
C SER A 411 27.81 5.88 -14.45
N LYS A 412 28.82 5.41 -15.20
CA LYS A 412 29.18 6.00 -16.50
C LYS A 412 28.09 5.78 -17.54
N SER A 413 27.55 4.58 -17.63
CA SER A 413 26.46 4.22 -18.54
C SER A 413 25.24 5.09 -18.24
N LYS A 414 24.87 5.21 -16.95
CA LYS A 414 23.78 6.11 -16.56
C LYS A 414 24.06 7.58 -16.88
N ALA A 415 25.31 8.03 -16.77
CA ALA A 415 25.68 9.39 -17.16
C ALA A 415 25.57 9.62 -18.67
N ILE A 416 25.90 8.60 -19.48
CA ILE A 416 25.71 8.62 -20.95
C ILE A 416 24.22 8.73 -21.29
N GLU A 417 23.35 7.92 -20.70
CA GLU A 417 21.89 8.02 -20.86
C GLU A 417 21.36 9.42 -20.50
N SER A 418 21.90 9.99 -19.42
CA SER A 418 21.54 11.34 -18.98
C SER A 418 21.98 12.41 -19.99
N ILE A 419 23.17 12.29 -20.59
CA ILE A 419 23.63 13.20 -21.64
C ILE A 419 22.70 13.17 -22.87
N VAL A 420 22.24 11.99 -23.31
CA VAL A 420 21.28 11.91 -24.42
C VAL A 420 19.96 12.57 -24.04
N SER A 421 19.49 12.36 -22.81
CA SER A 421 18.24 12.97 -22.36
C SER A 421 18.31 14.51 -22.36
N ILE A 422 19.48 15.11 -22.14
CA ILE A 422 19.70 16.56 -22.30
C ILE A 422 19.40 17.03 -23.73
N THR A 423 19.74 16.25 -24.76
CA THR A 423 19.51 16.64 -26.17
C THR A 423 18.02 16.81 -26.50
N ARG A 424 17.14 16.09 -25.80
CA ARG A 424 15.68 16.26 -25.95
C ARG A 424 15.19 17.60 -25.38
N THR A 425 15.84 18.09 -24.32
CA THR A 425 15.52 19.38 -23.68
C THR A 425 16.19 20.54 -24.41
N MET A 426 17.38 20.34 -24.98
CA MET A 426 18.16 21.34 -25.70
C MET A 426 18.76 20.76 -26.99
N PRO A 427 18.00 20.76 -28.10
CA PRO A 427 18.44 20.17 -29.36
C PRO A 427 19.69 20.81 -29.96
N ASN A 428 20.06 22.04 -29.58
CA ASN A 428 21.28 22.71 -30.04
C ASN A 428 22.57 22.03 -29.54
N LEU A 429 22.52 21.27 -28.44
CA LEU A 429 23.67 20.51 -27.95
C LEU A 429 23.86 19.16 -28.65
N THR A 430 22.90 18.74 -29.50
CA THR A 430 22.87 17.40 -30.09
C THR A 430 24.15 17.06 -30.87
N GLN A 431 24.67 18.00 -31.66
CA GLN A 431 25.92 17.80 -32.39
C GLN A 431 27.11 17.57 -31.45
N GLU A 432 27.21 18.37 -30.39
CA GLU A 432 28.29 18.28 -29.41
C GLU A 432 28.21 16.97 -28.62
N VAL A 433 27.00 16.56 -28.25
CA VAL A 433 26.76 15.25 -27.62
C VAL A 433 27.19 14.13 -28.54
N PHE A 434 26.78 14.16 -29.81
CA PHE A 434 27.14 13.14 -30.79
C PHE A 434 28.66 13.01 -30.97
N ILE A 435 29.37 14.14 -31.11
CA ILE A 435 30.84 14.15 -31.19
C ILE A 435 31.44 13.50 -29.94
N PHE A 436 30.97 13.89 -28.76
CA PHE A 436 31.48 13.33 -27.52
C PHE A 436 31.23 11.82 -27.39
N LEU A 437 30.05 11.32 -27.77
CA LEU A 437 29.78 9.88 -27.72
C LEU A 437 30.71 9.08 -28.66
N LYS A 438 31.05 9.62 -29.84
CA LYS A 438 32.05 9.01 -30.74
C LYS A 438 33.41 8.91 -30.04
N GLU A 439 33.84 9.99 -29.37
CA GLU A 439 35.08 9.99 -28.59
C GLU A 439 35.08 8.90 -27.50
N ILE A 440 33.96 8.73 -26.79
CA ILE A 440 33.81 7.70 -25.75
C ILE A 440 33.95 6.29 -26.33
N ILE A 441 33.33 6.01 -27.47
CA ILE A 441 33.37 4.69 -28.12
C ILE A 441 34.79 4.36 -28.58
N ILE A 442 35.53 5.34 -29.10
CA ILE A 442 36.92 5.17 -29.55
C ILE A 442 37.90 5.08 -28.37
N ASN A 443 37.54 5.62 -27.21
CA ASN A 443 38.44 5.70 -26.06
C ASN A 443 38.77 4.30 -25.49
N SER A 444 40.04 3.93 -25.51
CA SER A 444 40.53 2.63 -25.03
C SER A 444 40.43 2.45 -23.51
N ARG A 445 40.30 3.54 -22.74
CA ARG A 445 40.17 3.50 -21.27
C ARG A 445 38.73 3.31 -20.81
N ILE A 446 37.76 3.35 -21.72
CA ILE A 446 36.34 3.12 -21.42
C ILE A 446 36.03 1.65 -21.65
N TYR A 447 35.36 1.03 -20.67
CA TYR A 447 34.94 -0.36 -20.74
C TYR A 447 33.79 -0.57 -21.73
N ASP A 448 33.66 -1.80 -22.22
CA ASP A 448 32.77 -2.15 -23.32
C ASP A 448 31.28 -1.93 -23.01
N ASN A 449 30.86 -2.02 -21.74
CA ASN A 449 29.48 -1.71 -21.33
C ASN A 449 29.12 -0.23 -21.58
N ALA A 450 30.01 0.69 -21.18
CA ALA A 450 29.79 2.12 -21.40
C ALA A 450 29.91 2.49 -22.89
N LYS A 451 30.73 1.77 -23.66
CA LYS A 451 30.77 1.92 -25.13
C LYS A 451 29.48 1.44 -25.78
N SER A 452 28.93 0.34 -25.31
CA SER A 452 27.66 -0.21 -25.80
C SER A 452 26.51 0.77 -25.54
N GLU A 453 26.46 1.33 -24.33
CA GLU A 453 25.51 2.39 -23.99
C GLU A 453 25.68 3.64 -24.87
N ALA A 454 26.93 4.05 -25.14
CA ALA A 454 27.21 5.16 -26.04
C ALA A 454 26.74 4.90 -27.48
N ILE A 455 26.84 3.66 -27.96
CA ILE A 455 26.35 3.25 -29.28
C ILE A 455 24.83 3.37 -29.36
N GLU A 456 24.10 2.82 -28.38
CA GLU A 456 22.63 2.96 -28.29
C GLU A 456 22.20 4.42 -28.23
N SER A 457 22.95 5.20 -27.44
CA SER A 457 22.76 6.62 -27.24
C SER A 457 22.95 7.44 -28.52
N ILE A 458 23.94 7.10 -29.37
CA ILE A 458 24.13 7.75 -30.67
C ILE A 458 22.95 7.49 -31.60
N VAL A 459 22.36 6.29 -31.60
CA VAL A 459 21.17 6.02 -32.41
C VAL A 459 19.95 6.76 -31.89
N SER A 460 19.80 6.86 -30.56
CA SER A 460 18.74 7.65 -29.93
C SER A 460 18.77 9.12 -30.35
N ILE A 461 19.94 9.67 -30.65
CA ILE A 461 20.11 11.05 -31.14
C ILE A 461 19.49 11.26 -32.52
N ILE A 462 19.42 10.24 -33.37
CA ILE A 462 18.81 10.35 -34.71
C ILE A 462 17.35 10.80 -34.61
N TRP A 463 16.63 10.34 -33.58
CA TRP A 463 15.24 10.77 -33.35
C TRP A 463 15.10 12.25 -32.99
N VAL A 464 16.17 12.88 -32.48
CA VAL A 464 16.22 14.32 -32.18
C VAL A 464 16.75 15.11 -33.39
N MET A 465 17.75 14.58 -34.09
CA MET A 465 18.42 15.23 -35.20
C MET A 465 18.65 14.25 -36.37
N PRO A 466 17.60 14.01 -37.21
CA PRO A 466 17.60 12.95 -38.22
C PRO A 466 18.68 13.08 -39.31
N ASN A 467 19.16 14.29 -39.58
CA ASN A 467 20.23 14.53 -40.56
C ASN A 467 21.58 13.90 -40.16
N LEU A 468 21.75 13.48 -38.90
CA LEU A 468 22.93 12.74 -38.45
C LEU A 468 22.91 11.26 -38.83
N ALA A 469 21.77 10.71 -39.30
CA ALA A 469 21.61 9.28 -39.53
C ALA A 469 22.68 8.67 -40.45
N GLN A 470 23.05 9.36 -41.54
CA GLN A 470 24.09 8.88 -42.45
C GLN A 470 25.45 8.82 -41.74
N GLU A 471 25.80 9.84 -40.95
CA GLU A 471 27.07 9.88 -40.24
C GLU A 471 27.11 8.82 -39.14
N VAL A 472 26.01 8.63 -38.41
CA VAL A 472 25.87 7.54 -37.43
C VAL A 472 26.07 6.20 -38.10
N PHE A 473 25.41 5.96 -39.23
CA PHE A 473 25.52 4.69 -39.94
C PHE A 473 26.95 4.43 -40.41
N ILE A 474 27.63 5.41 -41.00
CA ILE A 474 29.04 5.31 -41.40
C ILE A 474 29.92 4.95 -40.20
N PHE A 475 29.72 5.62 -39.06
CA PHE A 475 30.51 5.37 -37.86
C PHE A 475 30.28 3.96 -37.29
N LEU A 476 29.05 3.46 -37.28
CA LEU A 476 28.76 2.09 -36.87
C LEU A 476 29.39 1.05 -37.80
N LYS A 477 29.43 1.30 -39.13
CA LYS A 477 30.16 0.42 -40.07
C LYS A 477 31.63 0.27 -39.68
N GLU A 478 32.28 1.39 -39.37
CA GLU A 478 33.69 1.41 -38.96
C GLU A 478 33.91 0.57 -37.68
N ILE A 479 33.03 0.68 -36.70
CA ILE A 479 33.10 -0.12 -35.46
C ILE A 479 32.98 -1.61 -35.75
N ILE A 480 32.02 -2.00 -36.59
CA ILE A 480 31.72 -3.42 -36.87
C ILE A 480 32.90 -4.10 -37.58
N ILE A 481 33.51 -3.42 -38.56
CA ILE A 481 34.63 -3.97 -39.35
C ILE A 481 35.94 -3.95 -38.55
N ASN A 482 36.09 -3.04 -37.60
CA ASN A 482 37.35 -2.85 -36.89
C ASN A 482 37.64 -3.99 -35.89
N SER A 483 38.75 -4.68 -36.11
CA SER A 483 39.19 -5.83 -35.31
C SER A 483 39.58 -5.50 -33.86
N ASN A 484 39.77 -4.23 -33.52
CA ASN A 484 40.14 -3.81 -32.16
C ASN A 484 38.96 -3.77 -31.19
N TYR A 485 37.73 -3.80 -31.69
CA TYR A 485 36.53 -3.87 -30.85
C TYR A 485 36.17 -5.30 -30.50
N LYS A 486 35.73 -5.52 -29.26
CA LYS A 486 35.24 -6.82 -28.81
C LYS A 486 33.83 -7.10 -29.32
N TYR A 487 33.43 -8.35 -29.17
CA TYR A 487 32.10 -8.84 -29.53
C TYR A 487 30.96 -7.97 -28.97
N GLU A 488 31.02 -7.55 -27.70
CA GLU A 488 29.94 -6.79 -27.06
C GLU A 488 29.69 -5.45 -27.77
N VAL A 489 30.76 -4.73 -28.14
CA VAL A 489 30.66 -3.44 -28.83
C VAL A 489 30.20 -3.63 -30.28
N LYS A 490 30.72 -4.64 -30.97
CA LYS A 490 30.35 -4.95 -32.35
C LYS A 490 28.91 -5.42 -32.48
N SER A 491 28.49 -6.35 -31.62
CA SER A 491 27.11 -6.86 -31.58
C SER A 491 26.12 -5.72 -31.30
N LYS A 492 26.43 -4.84 -30.35
CA LYS A 492 25.62 -3.64 -30.09
C LYS A 492 25.53 -2.72 -31.30
N ALA A 493 26.62 -2.51 -32.02
CA ALA A 493 26.62 -1.72 -33.26
C ALA A 493 25.75 -2.37 -34.36
N ILE A 494 25.77 -3.71 -34.49
CA ILE A 494 24.94 -4.47 -35.42
C ILE A 494 23.44 -4.39 -35.06
N GLU A 495 23.09 -4.49 -33.78
CA GLU A 495 21.71 -4.25 -33.33
C GLU A 495 21.27 -2.82 -33.65
N SER A 496 22.17 -1.87 -33.41
CA SER A 496 21.89 -0.43 -33.54
C SER A 496 21.66 0.02 -34.98
N ILE A 497 22.22 -0.67 -36.00
CA ILE A 497 21.90 -0.34 -37.40
C ILE A 497 20.46 -0.71 -37.78
N VAL A 498 19.82 -1.68 -37.11
CA VAL A 498 18.40 -2.00 -37.32
C VAL A 498 17.51 -0.85 -36.87
N GLU A 499 17.81 -0.25 -35.72
CA GLU A 499 17.09 0.91 -35.21
C GLU A 499 17.18 2.13 -36.15
N ILE A 500 18.27 2.27 -36.92
CA ILE A 500 18.37 3.30 -37.95
C ILE A 500 17.37 3.08 -39.08
N VAL A 501 17.10 1.82 -39.47
CA VAL A 501 16.08 1.49 -40.49
C VAL A 501 14.70 2.00 -40.04
N ARG A 502 14.36 1.82 -38.76
CA ARG A 502 13.11 2.31 -38.17
C ARG A 502 13.04 3.84 -38.18
N ALA A 503 14.14 4.50 -37.80
CA ALA A 503 14.20 5.96 -37.74
C ALA A 503 14.21 6.61 -39.13
N MET A 504 14.90 5.98 -40.10
CA MET A 504 15.24 6.56 -41.41
C MET A 504 15.10 5.52 -42.53
N PRO A 505 13.87 5.29 -43.04
CA PRO A 505 13.59 4.29 -44.07
C PRO A 505 14.32 4.49 -45.40
N ASN A 506 14.86 5.68 -45.66
CA ASN A 506 15.66 5.96 -46.85
C ASN A 506 17.04 5.29 -46.82
N LEU A 507 17.53 4.86 -45.65
CA LEU A 507 18.81 4.17 -45.50
C LEU A 507 18.68 2.64 -45.57
N THR A 508 17.47 2.11 -45.61
CA THR A 508 17.20 0.66 -45.53
C THR A 508 18.01 -0.15 -46.53
N GLN A 509 18.03 0.22 -47.81
CA GLN A 509 18.73 -0.57 -48.82
C GLN A 509 20.25 -0.59 -48.59
N GLU A 510 20.81 0.53 -48.12
CA GLU A 510 22.24 0.63 -47.82
C GLU A 510 22.59 -0.22 -46.59
N ILE A 511 21.76 -0.16 -45.55
CA ILE A 511 21.89 -0.98 -44.33
C ILE A 511 21.74 -2.47 -44.67
N PHE A 512 20.73 -2.85 -45.43
CA PHE A 512 20.50 -4.22 -45.86
C PHE A 512 21.67 -4.78 -46.69
N THR A 513 22.22 -3.97 -47.60
CA THR A 513 23.41 -4.35 -48.38
C THR A 513 24.63 -4.55 -47.48
N PHE A 514 24.82 -3.66 -46.49
CA PHE A 514 25.90 -3.78 -45.53
C PHE A 514 25.77 -5.02 -44.64
N SER A 515 24.57 -5.32 -44.12
CA SER A 515 24.31 -6.52 -43.32
C SER A 515 24.66 -7.81 -44.07
N LYS A 516 24.30 -7.90 -45.37
CA LYS A 516 24.74 -9.01 -46.22
C LYS A 516 26.27 -9.09 -46.33
N ALA A 517 26.93 -7.94 -46.49
CA ALA A 517 28.39 -7.88 -46.60
C ALA A 517 29.10 -8.33 -45.31
N ILE A 518 28.53 -8.05 -44.13
CA ILE A 518 29.05 -8.55 -42.84
C ILE A 518 29.06 -10.09 -42.86
N ILE A 519 27.91 -10.69 -43.19
CA ILE A 519 27.71 -12.16 -43.20
C ILE A 519 28.67 -12.86 -44.16
N THR A 520 29.02 -12.23 -45.30
CA THR A 520 29.93 -12.83 -46.28
C THR A 520 31.41 -12.63 -45.99
N ASN A 521 31.79 -11.54 -45.30
CA ASN A 521 33.19 -11.08 -45.24
C ASN A 521 33.87 -11.24 -43.88
N ILE A 522 33.14 -11.48 -42.78
CA ILE A 522 33.76 -11.69 -41.47
C ILE A 522 34.20 -13.16 -41.35
N HIS A 523 35.53 -13.36 -41.29
CA HIS A 523 36.16 -14.68 -41.24
C HIS A 523 35.65 -15.49 -40.02
N PRO A 524 35.15 -16.73 -40.21
CA PRO A 524 34.50 -17.52 -39.15
C PRO A 524 35.36 -17.74 -37.90
N ASP A 525 36.69 -17.83 -38.08
CA ASP A 525 37.64 -18.18 -37.00
C ASP A 525 37.98 -17.05 -36.01
N VAL A 526 37.52 -15.81 -36.22
CA VAL A 526 37.87 -14.66 -35.35
C VAL A 526 36.65 -14.13 -34.57
N ASP A 527 35.42 -14.31 -35.06
CA ASP A 527 34.23 -13.65 -34.52
C ASP A 527 32.93 -14.43 -34.82
N TYR A 528 32.92 -15.75 -34.61
CA TYR A 528 31.77 -16.64 -34.90
C TYR A 528 30.39 -16.10 -34.45
N ASN A 529 30.32 -15.47 -33.26
CA ASN A 529 29.07 -14.91 -32.72
C ASN A 529 28.58 -13.67 -33.48
N ILE A 530 29.46 -12.93 -34.18
CA ILE A 530 29.09 -11.74 -34.96
C ILE A 530 28.28 -12.11 -36.21
N ASN A 531 28.61 -13.23 -36.86
CA ASN A 531 27.86 -13.70 -38.03
C ASN A 531 26.42 -14.09 -37.66
N ALA A 532 26.25 -14.81 -36.54
CA ALA A 532 24.92 -15.10 -36.00
C ALA A 532 24.14 -13.81 -35.74
N LYS A 533 24.78 -12.82 -35.11
CA LYS A 533 24.13 -11.55 -34.80
C LYS A 533 23.77 -10.74 -36.04
N ALA A 534 24.62 -10.77 -37.06
CA ALA A 534 24.34 -10.12 -38.35
C ALA A 534 23.17 -10.77 -39.09
N ILE A 535 23.01 -12.10 -38.99
CA ILE A 535 21.85 -12.81 -39.53
C ILE A 535 20.58 -12.41 -38.79
N GLU A 536 20.60 -12.38 -37.45
CA GLU A 536 19.47 -11.91 -36.63
C GLU A 536 19.04 -10.49 -37.06
N SER A 537 19.99 -9.55 -37.12
CA SER A 537 19.68 -8.18 -37.53
C SER A 537 19.22 -8.05 -38.99
N LEU A 538 19.70 -8.90 -39.90
CA LEU A 538 19.17 -8.96 -41.27
C LEU A 538 17.70 -9.39 -41.28
N LEU A 539 17.33 -10.38 -40.45
CA LEU A 539 15.94 -10.84 -40.31
C LEU A 539 15.07 -9.74 -39.68
N GLU A 540 15.53 -9.06 -38.65
CA GLU A 540 14.81 -7.92 -38.05
C GLU A 540 14.58 -6.79 -39.08
N ILE A 541 15.57 -6.48 -39.94
CA ILE A 541 15.38 -5.51 -41.03
C ILE A 541 14.28 -5.96 -42.01
N VAL A 542 14.19 -7.25 -42.30
CA VAL A 542 13.13 -7.82 -43.15
C VAL A 542 11.76 -7.76 -42.48
N GLU A 543 11.69 -7.92 -41.16
CA GLU A 543 10.44 -7.73 -40.41
C GLU A 543 9.97 -6.28 -40.48
N GLU A 544 10.87 -5.31 -40.35
CA GLU A 544 10.56 -3.89 -40.50
C GLU A 544 10.21 -3.52 -41.96
N VAL A 545 10.84 -4.17 -42.94
CA VAL A 545 10.66 -3.90 -44.37
C VAL A 545 10.42 -5.20 -45.15
N PRO A 546 9.17 -5.73 -45.14
CA PRO A 546 8.85 -7.04 -45.72
C PRO A 546 9.12 -7.18 -47.23
N SER A 547 9.23 -6.08 -47.96
CA SER A 547 9.59 -6.11 -49.39
C SER A 547 10.99 -6.68 -49.65
N LEU A 548 11.87 -6.71 -48.64
CA LEU A 548 13.20 -7.29 -48.73
C LEU A 548 13.23 -8.81 -48.48
N ALA A 549 12.11 -9.43 -48.09
CA ALA A 549 12.06 -10.82 -47.66
C ALA A 549 12.55 -11.81 -48.74
N GLN A 550 12.16 -11.61 -49.99
CA GLN A 550 12.58 -12.48 -51.09
C GLN A 550 14.10 -12.40 -51.32
N GLU A 551 14.66 -11.18 -51.28
CA GLU A 551 16.08 -10.97 -51.47
C GLU A 551 16.89 -11.58 -50.31
N ALA A 552 16.43 -11.38 -49.07
CA ALA A 552 17.04 -11.95 -47.87
C ALA A 552 17.01 -13.49 -47.91
N PHE A 553 15.88 -14.09 -48.30
CA PHE A 553 15.74 -15.54 -48.41
C PHE A 553 16.71 -16.14 -49.42
N ILE A 554 16.81 -15.53 -50.62
CA ILE A 554 17.75 -15.99 -51.66
C ILE A 554 19.19 -15.89 -51.15
N PHE A 555 19.55 -14.77 -50.52
CA PHE A 555 20.87 -14.54 -49.97
C PHE A 555 21.22 -15.57 -48.88
N LEU A 556 20.37 -15.72 -47.85
CA LEU A 556 20.63 -16.66 -46.75
C LEU A 556 20.69 -18.10 -47.25
N LYS A 557 19.84 -18.48 -48.22
CA LYS A 557 19.92 -19.82 -48.85
C LYS A 557 21.29 -20.07 -49.47
N ILE A 558 21.85 -19.10 -50.19
CA ILE A 558 23.20 -19.21 -50.77
C ILE A 558 24.25 -19.37 -49.67
N VAL A 559 24.22 -18.51 -48.66
CA VAL A 559 25.15 -18.53 -47.51
C VAL A 559 25.15 -19.89 -46.80
N ILE A 560 23.97 -20.50 -46.62
CA ILE A 560 23.80 -21.81 -45.97
C ILE A 560 24.33 -22.95 -46.84
N THR A 561 24.17 -22.85 -48.16
CA THR A 561 24.62 -23.90 -49.09
C THR A 561 26.11 -23.83 -49.46
N ASP A 562 26.80 -22.75 -49.09
CA ASP A 562 28.23 -22.62 -49.32
C ASP A 562 29.02 -23.44 -48.28
N SER A 563 29.73 -24.46 -48.77
CA SER A 563 30.52 -25.44 -48.01
C SER A 563 31.65 -24.88 -47.12
N LYS A 564 31.86 -23.57 -47.13
CA LYS A 564 32.84 -22.85 -46.29
C LYS A 564 32.27 -22.35 -44.96
N ASN A 565 30.96 -22.37 -44.78
CA ASN A 565 30.30 -21.90 -43.55
C ASN A 565 29.95 -23.10 -42.66
N ASP A 566 30.46 -23.12 -41.43
CA ASP A 566 30.26 -24.19 -40.47
C ASP A 566 28.75 -24.38 -40.15
N PRO A 567 28.18 -25.59 -40.29
CA PRO A 567 26.77 -25.85 -39.97
C PRO A 567 26.37 -25.54 -38.52
N TYR A 568 27.32 -25.33 -37.59
CA TYR A 568 27.00 -24.86 -36.24
C TYR A 568 26.39 -23.45 -36.21
N ILE A 569 26.60 -22.60 -37.23
CA ILE A 569 26.21 -21.17 -37.29
C ILE A 569 24.72 -20.92 -36.99
N MET A 570 23.85 -21.93 -37.15
CA MET A 570 22.38 -21.77 -37.06
C MET A 570 21.69 -22.58 -35.96
N VAL A 571 22.41 -23.27 -35.05
CA VAL A 571 21.74 -24.10 -34.03
C VAL A 571 21.07 -23.26 -32.91
N TYR A 572 21.37 -21.96 -32.81
CA TYR A 572 20.87 -21.08 -31.74
C TYR A 572 19.86 -20.00 -32.15
N SER A 573 19.41 -19.96 -33.40
CA SER A 573 18.49 -18.94 -33.92
C SER A 573 17.06 -19.45 -34.22
N TYR A 574 16.60 -20.48 -33.49
CA TYR A 574 15.23 -21.02 -33.58
C TYR A 574 14.33 -20.58 -32.43
#